data_AF-A0A536IND9-F1
#
_entry.id   AF-A0A536IND9-F1
#
_cell.length_a   1.000
_cell.length_b   1.000
_cell.length_c   1.000
_cell.angle_alpha   90.00
_cell.angle_beta   90.00
_cell.angle_gamma   90.00
#
_symmetry.space_group_name_H-M   'P 1'
#
loop_
_entity.id
_entity.type
_entity.pdbx_description
1 polymer ?
#
loop_
_entity_poly.entity_id
_entity_poly.type
_entity_poly.pdbx_seq_one_letter_code
_entity_poly.pdbx_strand_id
1 'polypeptide(L)'
;AMTWLLLRQGINDRLSLGMPKDALFAHKTGNSAGTFHDAGIAWTAWGERVLVVLTDGVAAPDARALMKDLGYWAYVLPAPVAAARSGP
;
A
#
# COMPACT_ATOMS: atom_id res chain seq x y z
N ALA A 1 8.85 18.11 -1.32
CA ALA A 1 9.98 17.56 -2.11
C ALA A 1 9.97 16.03 -2.16
N MET A 2 9.92 15.33 -1.01
CA MET A 2 10.02 13.86 -0.97
C MET A 2 8.86 13.10 -1.63
N THR A 3 7.62 13.55 -1.46
CA THR A 3 6.43 12.89 -2.05
C THR A 3 6.50 12.81 -3.58
N TRP A 4 7.03 13.85 -4.23
CA TRP A 4 7.21 13.88 -5.69
C TRP A 4 8.17 12.81 -6.19
N LEU A 5 9.21 12.49 -5.41
CA LEU A 5 10.11 11.39 -5.74
C LEU A 5 9.38 10.04 -5.66
N LEU A 6 8.59 9.84 -4.60
CA LEU A 6 7.86 8.61 -4.35
C LEU A 6 6.70 8.37 -5.33
N LEU A 7 6.06 9.43 -5.83
CA LEU A 7 5.06 9.35 -6.91
C LEU A 7 5.64 8.82 -8.24
N ARG A 8 6.96 8.89 -8.41
CA ARG A 8 7.67 8.44 -9.61
C ARG A 8 8.28 7.04 -9.43
N GLN A 9 7.77 6.26 -8.48
CA GLN A 9 8.19 4.88 -8.28
C GLN A 9 8.03 4.07 -9.57
N GLY A 10 9.06 3.30 -9.92
CA GLY A 10 9.07 2.46 -11.13
C GLY A 10 8.61 1.02 -10.87
N ILE A 11 8.71 0.56 -9.62
CA ILE A 11 8.33 -0.81 -9.23
C ILE A 11 6.89 -0.79 -8.72
N ASN A 12 5.94 -0.93 -9.65
CA ASN A 12 4.49 -0.82 -9.41
C ASN A 12 3.76 -2.18 -9.41
N ASP A 13 4.39 -3.21 -8.86
CA ASP A 13 4.00 -4.62 -8.98
C ASP A 13 3.40 -5.24 -7.70
N ARG A 14 2.92 -4.38 -6.78
CA ARG A 14 2.46 -4.71 -5.40
C ARG A 14 1.18 -3.95 -5.02
N LEU A 15 1.21 -3.06 -4.02
CA LEU A 15 0.02 -2.34 -3.55
C LEU A 15 -0.65 -1.56 -4.69
N SER A 16 0.15 -0.90 -5.52
CA SER A 16 -0.30 -0.17 -6.71
C SER A 16 -1.05 -1.05 -7.72
N LEU A 17 -0.78 -2.36 -7.77
CA LEU A 17 -1.43 -3.28 -8.71
C LEU A 17 -2.92 -3.48 -8.40
N GLY A 18 -3.33 -3.25 -7.15
CA GLY A 18 -4.73 -3.28 -6.74
C GLY A 18 -5.49 -1.97 -7.00
N MET A 19 -4.80 -0.91 -7.41
CA MET A 19 -5.36 0.43 -7.57
C MET A 19 -5.59 0.75 -9.07
N PRO A 20 -6.44 1.74 -9.40
CA PRO A 20 -6.53 2.29 -10.75
C PRO A 20 -5.17 2.76 -11.26
N LYS A 21 -4.95 2.69 -12.58
CA LYS A 21 -3.67 3.02 -13.21
C LYS A 21 -3.23 4.48 -12.98
N ASP A 22 -4.19 5.37 -12.79
CA ASP A 22 -4.02 6.80 -12.54
C ASP A 22 -4.11 7.17 -11.06
N ALA A 23 -4.17 6.17 -10.15
CA ALA A 23 -4.17 6.43 -8.72
C ALA A 23 -2.89 7.15 -8.30
N LEU A 24 -3.05 8.26 -7.58
CA LEU A 24 -1.93 8.93 -6.95
C LEU A 24 -1.48 8.09 -5.75
N PHE A 25 -0.33 7.44 -5.90
CA PHE A 25 0.26 6.61 -4.86
C PHE A 25 1.77 6.87 -4.75
N ALA A 26 2.15 7.58 -3.70
CA ALA A 26 3.53 7.90 -3.39
C ALA A 26 4.12 6.79 -2.52
N HIS A 27 4.95 5.90 -3.06
CA HIS A 27 5.35 4.70 -2.34
C HIS A 27 6.79 4.23 -2.59
N LYS A 28 7.24 3.32 -1.71
CA LYS A 28 8.53 2.66 -1.80
C LYS A 28 8.40 1.17 -1.54
N THR A 29 8.97 0.41 -2.47
CA THR A 29 9.16 -1.03 -2.37
C THR A 29 10.46 -1.38 -1.64
N GLY A 30 10.49 -2.49 -0.91
CA GLY A 30 11.70 -3.04 -0.30
C GLY A 30 11.72 -4.55 -0.42
N ASN A 31 12.85 -5.13 -0.80
CA ASN A 31 13.04 -6.58 -0.85
C ASN A 31 14.36 -6.92 -0.17
N SER A 32 14.36 -8.02 0.59
CA SER A 32 15.56 -8.70 1.06
C SER A 32 15.31 -10.21 1.00
N ALA A 33 16.30 -11.03 1.36
CA ALA A 33 16.16 -12.49 1.34
C ALA A 33 14.93 -12.93 2.16
N GLY A 34 13.89 -13.42 1.48
CA GLY A 34 12.64 -13.88 2.11
C GLY A 34 11.62 -12.79 2.46
N THR A 35 11.91 -11.51 2.19
CA THR A 35 11.02 -10.39 2.56
C THR A 35 10.56 -9.56 1.36
N PHE A 36 9.29 -9.17 1.39
CA PHE A 36 8.69 -8.26 0.41
C PHE A 36 7.91 -7.17 1.16
N HIS A 37 8.22 -5.92 0.85
CA HIS A 37 7.67 -4.75 1.53
C HIS A 37 7.15 -3.74 0.53
N ASP A 38 6.07 -3.05 0.87
CA ASP A 38 5.60 -1.88 0.15
C ASP A 38 4.91 -0.93 1.11
N ALA A 39 5.24 0.35 1.03
CA ALA A 39 4.71 1.37 1.93
C ALA A 39 4.56 2.71 1.20
N GLY A 40 3.45 3.40 1.44
CA GLY A 40 3.18 4.67 0.78
C GLY A 40 1.91 5.38 1.22
N ILE A 41 1.66 6.51 0.58
CA ILE A 41 0.46 7.33 0.76
C ILE A 41 -0.37 7.27 -0.52
N ALA A 42 -1.62 6.81 -0.42
CA ALA A 42 -2.59 6.84 -1.50
C ALA A 42 -3.60 7.97 -1.26
N TRP A 43 -3.90 8.75 -2.30
CA TRP A 43 -5.00 9.71 -2.30
C TRP A 43 -6.23 9.03 -2.90
N THR A 44 -7.25 8.81 -2.08
CA THR A 44 -8.48 8.13 -2.49
C THR A 44 -9.68 9.07 -2.40
N ALA A 45 -10.83 8.64 -2.94
CA ALA A 45 -12.09 9.36 -2.78
C ALA A 45 -12.53 9.52 -1.32
N TRP A 46 -11.93 8.75 -0.41
CA TRP A 46 -12.24 8.69 1.01
C TRP A 46 -11.16 9.34 1.89
N GLY A 47 -10.29 10.17 1.28
CA GLY A 47 -9.18 10.85 1.91
C GLY A 47 -7.85 10.12 1.78
N GLU A 48 -6.82 10.70 2.40
CA GLU A 48 -5.47 10.13 2.38
C GLU A 48 -5.40 8.82 3.17
N ARG A 49 -4.64 7.87 2.65
CA ARG A 49 -4.40 6.56 3.26
C ARG A 49 -2.91 6.29 3.32
N VAL A 50 -2.42 6.01 4.51
CA VAL A 50 -1.08 5.43 4.70
C VAL A 50 -1.23 3.92 4.66
N LEU A 51 -0.58 3.27 3.68
CA LEU A 51 -0.53 1.83 3.56
C LEU A 51 0.88 1.36 3.87
N VAL A 52 1.00 0.30 4.69
CA VAL A 52 2.27 -0.33 5.00
C VAL A 52 2.05 -1.84 5.04
N VAL A 53 2.79 -2.57 4.21
CA VAL A 53 2.80 -4.03 4.23
C VAL A 53 4.25 -4.49 4.36
N LEU A 54 4.52 -5.24 5.43
CA LEU A 54 5.80 -5.87 5.68
C LEU A 54 5.58 -7.38 5.75
N THR A 55 6.23 -8.15 4.88
CA THR A 55 6.20 -9.62 4.94
C THR A 55 7.57 -10.19 5.30
N ASP A 56 7.55 -11.34 5.95
CA ASP A 56 8.73 -12.16 6.24
C ASP A 56 8.36 -13.64 6.09
N GLY A 57 9.22 -14.43 5.46
CA GLY A 57 8.99 -15.85 5.19
C GLY A 57 7.84 -16.16 4.21
N VAL A 58 7.38 -15.17 3.43
CA VAL A 58 6.30 -15.34 2.45
C VAL A 58 6.86 -15.41 1.03
N ALA A 59 6.40 -16.40 0.25
CA ALA A 59 6.80 -16.52 -1.15
C ALA A 59 6.37 -15.28 -1.96
N ALA A 60 7.19 -14.88 -2.93
CA ALA A 60 6.98 -13.65 -3.69
C ALA A 60 5.58 -13.54 -4.33
N PRO A 61 5.03 -14.61 -4.97
CA PRO A 61 3.70 -14.53 -5.57
C PRO A 61 2.59 -14.27 -4.54
N ASP A 62 2.67 -14.93 -3.38
CA ASP A 62 1.67 -14.80 -2.32
C ASP A 62 1.73 -13.41 -1.66
N ALA A 63 2.94 -12.90 -1.41
CA ALA A 63 3.13 -11.55 -0.90
C ALA A 63 2.56 -10.48 -1.85
N ARG A 64 2.78 -10.66 -3.16
CA ARG A 64 2.25 -9.76 -4.20
C ARG A 64 0.73 -9.84 -4.30
N ALA A 65 0.16 -11.04 -4.23
CA ALA A 65 -1.30 -11.24 -4.25
C ALA A 65 -1.95 -10.55 -3.04
N LEU A 66 -1.41 -10.77 -1.85
CA LEU A 66 -1.84 -10.08 -0.62
C LEU A 66 -1.77 -8.56 -0.76
N MET A 67 -0.65 -8.01 -1.23
CA MET A 67 -0.48 -6.57 -1.41
C MET A 67 -1.45 -6.01 -2.45
N LYS A 68 -1.67 -6.70 -3.57
CA LYS A 68 -2.64 -6.29 -4.58
C LYS A 68 -4.04 -6.19 -3.96
N ASP A 69 -4.48 -7.19 -3.21
CA ASP A 69 -5.80 -7.19 -2.60
C ASP A 69 -5.93 -6.08 -1.54
N LEU A 70 -4.92 -5.89 -0.69
CA LEU A 70 -4.89 -4.79 0.29
C LEU A 70 -4.91 -3.41 -0.38
N GLY A 71 -4.19 -3.24 -1.49
CA GLY A 71 -4.19 -2.01 -2.28
C GLY A 71 -5.58 -1.69 -2.84
N TYR A 72 -6.29 -2.70 -3.36
CA TYR A 72 -7.67 -2.56 -3.82
C TYR A 72 -8.59 -2.12 -2.69
N TRP A 73 -8.61 -2.87 -1.57
CA TRP A 73 -9.52 -2.59 -0.45
C TRP A 73 -9.27 -1.21 0.16
N ALA A 74 -8.02 -0.83 0.37
CA ALA A 74 -7.67 0.48 0.90
C ALA A 74 -8.09 1.63 -0.02
N TYR A 75 -8.13 1.39 -1.34
CA TYR A 75 -8.54 2.40 -2.32
C TYR A 75 -10.07 2.56 -2.39
N VAL A 76 -10.82 1.45 -2.36
CA VAL A 76 -12.27 1.47 -2.59
C VAL A 76 -13.11 1.66 -1.33
N LEU A 77 -12.60 1.24 -0.16
CA LEU A 77 -13.38 1.30 1.07
C LEU A 77 -13.37 2.71 1.68
N PRO A 78 -14.52 3.17 2.22
CA PRO A 78 -14.57 4.32 3.09
C PRO A 78 -13.56 4.20 4.23
N ALA A 79 -13.10 5.33 4.75
CA ALA A 79 -12.27 5.31 5.96
C ALA A 79 -13.07 4.55 7.01
N PRO A 80 -12.49 3.59 7.73
CA PRO A 80 -13.14 3.15 8.95
C PRO A 80 -13.35 4.42 9.78
N VAL A 81 -14.61 4.72 10.10
CA VAL A 81 -14.93 5.72 11.13
C VAL A 81 -14.03 5.32 12.28
N ALA A 82 -13.12 6.21 12.69
CA ALA A 82 -12.14 5.89 13.70
C ALA A 82 -12.90 5.23 14.86
N ALA A 83 -12.76 3.92 14.99
CA ALA A 83 -13.19 3.25 16.19
C ALA A 83 -12.26 3.84 17.22
N ALA A 84 -12.74 4.84 17.95
CA ALA A 84 -12.11 5.30 19.16
C ALA A 84 -11.91 4.02 19.95
N ARG A 85 -10.68 3.51 19.93
CA ARG A 85 -10.29 2.43 20.82
C ARG A 85 -10.40 3.07 22.20
N SER A 86 -11.52 2.83 22.88
CA SER A 86 -11.51 2.76 24.33
C SER A 86 -10.47 1.69 24.65
N GLY A 87 -9.26 2.13 24.99
CA GLY A 87 -8.25 1.23 25.52
C GLY A 87 -8.73 0.60 26.82
N PRO A 88 -8.07 -0.46 27.29
CA PRO A 88 -7.96 -0.66 28.73
C PRO A 88 -7.20 0.51 29.38
#